data_AF-A0A950AEP1-F1
#
_entry.id   AF-A0A950AEP1-F1
#
_cell.length_a   1.000
_cell.length_b   1.000
_cell.length_c   1.000
_cell.angle_alpha   90.00
_cell.angle_beta   90.00
_cell.angle_gamma   90.00
#
_symmetry.space_group_name_H-M   'P 1'
#
loop_
_entity.id
_entity.type
_entity.pdbx_description
1 polymer ?
#
loop_
_entity_poly.entity_id
_entity_poly.type
_entity_poly.pdbx_seq_one_letter_code
_entity_poly.pdbx_strand_id
1 'polypeptide(L)'
;ATLGAGYGDGIDRHLSGRETDVLIRGRRCRLLGRVTMDQIVVDVSHLDQVEPGEEVVLIGRQGDEEILATELATKAETIAWEIFTGITKRVVRVYR
;
A
#
# COMPACT_ATOMS: atom_id res chain seq x y z
N ALA A 1 -4.83 1.31 11.55
CA ALA A 1 -5.98 1.59 10.67
C ALA A 1 -6.22 0.43 9.72
N THR A 2 -7.47 0.22 9.29
CA THR A 2 -7.83 -0.79 8.27
C THR A 2 -8.08 -0.09 6.94
N LEU A 3 -7.47 -0.58 5.87
CA LEU A 3 -7.61 -0.04 4.53
C LEU A 3 -8.41 -1.04 3.70
N GLY A 4 -9.39 -0.55 2.94
CA GLY A 4 -10.23 -1.37 2.05
C GLY A 4 -9.53 -1.68 0.73
N ALA A 5 -8.31 -2.20 0.79
CA ALA A 5 -7.57 -2.71 -0.36
C ALA A 5 -6.77 -3.94 0.06
N GLY A 6 -6.69 -4.95 -0.81
CA GLY A 6 -5.96 -6.19 -0.56
C GLY A 6 -5.38 -6.81 -1.82
N TYR A 7 -5.06 -8.10 -1.77
CA TYR A 7 -4.49 -8.81 -2.93
C TYR A 7 -5.48 -8.96 -4.09
N GLY A 8 -6.79 -8.86 -3.84
CA GLY A 8 -7.82 -8.78 -4.87
C GLY A 8 -7.74 -7.50 -5.70
N ASP A 9 -7.10 -6.46 -5.18
CA ASP A 9 -6.90 -5.16 -5.84
C ASP A 9 -5.51 -5.04 -6.48
N GLY A 10 -4.61 -5.99 -6.18
CA GLY A 10 -3.25 -6.05 -6.72
C GLY A 10 -2.14 -5.77 -5.71
N ILE A 11 -2.46 -5.68 -4.41
CA ILE A 11 -1.44 -5.63 -3.36
C ILE A 11 -0.84 -7.02 -3.18
N ASP A 12 0.41 -7.22 -3.56
CA ASP A 12 1.03 -8.55 -3.54
C ASP A 12 0.98 -9.17 -2.13
N ARG A 13 0.47 -10.40 -2.04
CA ARG A 13 0.31 -11.11 -0.78
C ARG A 13 1.65 -11.38 -0.08
N HIS A 14 2.74 -11.50 -0.84
CA HIS A 14 4.09 -11.71 -0.32
C HIS A 14 4.63 -10.51 0.45
N LEU A 15 4.02 -9.32 0.34
CA LEU A 15 4.35 -8.15 1.17
C LEU A 15 4.02 -8.35 2.67
N SER A 16 3.24 -9.39 3.00
CA SER A 16 2.93 -9.78 4.38
C SER A 16 4.20 -10.02 5.19
N GLY A 17 4.42 -9.22 6.24
CA GLY A 17 5.59 -9.34 7.11
C GLY A 17 6.93 -8.95 6.48
N ARG A 18 6.93 -8.27 5.31
CA ARG A 18 8.14 -7.84 4.59
C ARG A 18 8.48 -6.37 4.79
N GLU A 19 8.15 -5.83 5.96
CA GLU A 19 8.48 -4.44 6.30
C GLU A 19 7.95 -3.40 5.30
N THR A 20 6.78 -3.68 4.72
CA THR A 20 6.14 -2.84 3.71
C THR A 20 5.43 -1.67 4.37
N ASP A 21 5.58 -0.47 3.83
CA ASP A 21 4.92 0.73 4.31
C ASP A 21 3.87 1.21 3.31
N VAL A 22 2.94 2.04 3.78
CA VAL A 22 2.08 2.92 2.97
C VAL A 22 2.30 4.37 3.41
N LEU A 23 1.90 5.36 2.62
CA LEU A 23 1.97 6.76 3.05
C LEU A 23 0.60 7.26 3.49
N ILE A 24 0.55 7.84 4.69
CA ILE A 24 -0.61 8.59 5.21
C ILE A 24 -0.08 9.92 5.75
N ARG A 25 -0.64 11.04 5.26
CA ARG A 25 -0.16 12.40 5.57
C ARG A 25 1.36 12.60 5.33
N GLY A 26 1.90 11.96 4.30
CA GLY A 26 3.32 12.01 3.96
C GLY A 26 4.24 11.32 4.98
N ARG A 27 3.70 10.38 5.76
CA ARG A 27 4.44 9.60 6.75
C ARG A 27 4.29 8.10 6.43
N ARG A 28 5.37 7.34 6.60
CA ARG A 28 5.38 5.89 6.41
C ARG A 28 4.62 5.19 7.55
N CYS A 29 3.57 4.47 7.19
CA CYS A 29 2.77 3.63 8.09
C CYS A 29 2.98 2.16 7.74
N ARG A 30 3.52 1.40 8.69
CA ARG A 30 3.92 0.00 8.49
C ARG A 30 2.72 -0.91 8.31
N LEU A 31 2.72 -1.75 7.28
CA LEU A 31 1.79 -2.86 7.13
C LEU A 31 1.99 -3.88 8.25
N LEU A 32 0.91 -4.22 8.94
CA LEU A 32 0.87 -5.17 10.04
C LEU A 32 0.24 -6.49 9.60
N GLY A 33 0.91 -7.59 9.94
CA GLY A 33 0.39 -8.93 9.72
C GLY A 33 0.35 -9.31 8.24
N ARG A 34 -0.83 -9.75 7.78
CA ARG A 34 -1.02 -10.36 6.45
C ARG A 34 -1.89 -9.49 5.55
N VAL A 35 -1.54 -9.45 4.27
CA VAL A 35 -2.42 -8.95 3.21
C VAL A 35 -3.57 -9.94 3.03
N THR A 36 -4.81 -9.46 3.14
CA THR A 36 -6.03 -10.25 2.89
C THR A 36 -6.61 -9.92 1.52
N MET A 37 -7.75 -10.54 1.16
CA MET A 37 -8.32 -10.37 -0.19
C MET A 37 -8.67 -8.92 -0.47
N ASP A 38 -9.33 -8.25 0.47
CA ASP A 38 -9.90 -6.92 0.23
C ASP A 38 -9.47 -5.90 1.32
N GLN A 39 -8.60 -6.31 2.25
CA GLN A 39 -8.15 -5.45 3.35
C GLN A 39 -6.68 -5.66 3.75
N ILE A 40 -6.07 -4.57 4.20
CA ILE A 40 -4.79 -4.56 4.93
C ILE A 40 -4.93 -3.74 6.21
N VAL A 41 -4.04 -4.02 7.17
CA VAL A 41 -3.95 -3.27 8.43
C VAL A 41 -2.60 -2.58 8.48
N VAL A 42 -2.58 -1.32 8.89
CA VAL A 42 -1.34 -0.53 9.01
C VAL A 42 -1.26 0.15 10.37
N ASP A 43 -0.04 0.32 10.87
CA ASP A 43 0.24 1.04 12.11
C ASP A 43 0.18 2.55 11.88
N VAL A 44 -0.74 3.20 12.60
CA VAL A 44 -0.93 4.65 12.61
C VAL A 44 -0.75 5.25 14.01
N SER A 45 -0.22 4.48 14.96
CA SER A 45 -0.07 4.89 16.37
C SER A 45 0.77 6.14 16.58
N HIS A 46 1.66 6.45 15.63
CA HIS A 46 2.52 7.64 15.63
C HIS A 46 1.90 8.86 14.93
N LEU A 47 0.66 8.74 14.44
CA LEU A 47 -0.08 9.83 13.82
C LEU A 47 -1.20 10.27 14.76
N ASP A 48 -1.28 11.58 15.00
CA ASP A 48 -2.36 12.16 15.79
C ASP A 48 -3.64 12.31 14.95
N GLN A 49 -4.79 11.91 15.53
CA GLN A 49 -6.13 12.18 14.98
C GLN A 49 -6.32 11.72 13.52
N VAL A 50 -5.97 10.48 13.19
CA VAL A 50 -6.27 9.89 11.86
C VAL A 50 -7.76 9.61 11.76
N GLU A 51 -8.40 10.12 10.71
CA GLU A 51 -9.84 9.97 10.47
C GLU A 51 -10.17 9.01 9.31
N PRO A 52 -11.34 8.35 9.31
CA PRO A 52 -11.81 7.58 8.15
C PRO A 52 -11.96 8.46 6.90
N GLY A 53 -11.50 7.95 5.76
CA GLY A 53 -11.60 8.64 4.46
C GLY A 53 -10.35 9.43 4.06
N GLU A 54 -9.33 9.45 4.90
CA GLU A 54 -8.03 10.03 4.53
C GLU A 54 -7.37 9.29 3.36
N GLU A 55 -6.63 10.06 2.56
CA GLU A 55 -5.88 9.53 1.43
C GLU A 55 -4.67 8.70 1.89
N VAL A 56 -4.57 7.50 1.32
CA VAL A 56 -3.41 6.64 1.47
C VAL A 56 -2.74 6.43 0.12
N VAL A 57 -1.42 6.58 0.07
CA VAL A 57 -0.62 6.24 -1.11
C VAL A 57 0.06 4.88 -0.90
N LEU A 58 -0.32 3.89 -1.71
CA LEU A 58 0.29 2.55 -1.75
C LEU A 58 1.53 2.51 -2.65
N ILE A 59 1.50 3.24 -3.77
CA ILE A 59 2.58 3.40 -4.74
C ILE A 59 2.54 4.85 -5.22
N GLY A 60 3.66 5.56 -5.17
CA GLY A 60 3.77 6.96 -5.56
C GLY A 60 4.21 7.86 -4.41
N ARG A 61 3.99 9.16 -4.58
CA ARG A 61 4.49 10.21 -3.68
C ARG A 61 3.39 10.87 -2.88
N GLN A 62 3.64 11.15 -1.61
CA GLN A 62 2.80 11.97 -0.74
C GLN A 62 3.69 12.89 0.10
N GLY A 63 3.59 14.20 -0.10
CA GLY A 63 4.55 15.14 0.48
C GLY A 63 5.98 14.87 -0.02
N ASP A 64 6.92 14.78 0.90
CA ASP A 64 8.35 14.51 0.62
C ASP A 64 8.71 13.01 0.61
N GLU A 65 7.77 12.13 0.94
CA GLU A 65 7.96 10.68 0.95
C GLU A 65 7.42 10.03 -0.33
N GLU A 66 8.07 8.94 -0.76
CA GLU A 66 7.70 8.18 -1.95
C GLU A 66 7.83 6.68 -1.71
N ILE A 67 6.83 5.92 -2.17
CA ILE A 67 6.89 4.45 -2.27
C ILE A 67 7.00 4.08 -3.73
N LEU A 68 8.17 3.55 -4.10
CA LEU A 68 8.44 3.09 -5.45
C LEU A 68 7.89 1.68 -5.66
N ALA A 69 7.40 1.39 -6.87
CA ALA A 69 7.03 0.02 -7.25
C ALA A 69 8.22 -0.95 -7.17
N THR A 70 9.44 -0.47 -7.39
CA THR A 70 10.68 -1.25 -7.21
C THR A 70 10.93 -1.63 -5.76
N GLU A 71 10.61 -0.74 -4.80
CA GLU A 71 10.69 -1.04 -3.37
C GLU A 71 9.76 -2.21 -3.00
N LEU A 72 8.50 -2.15 -3.47
CA LEU A 72 7.53 -3.22 -3.26
C LEU A 72 7.96 -4.52 -3.94
N ALA A 73 8.47 -4.43 -5.17
CA ALA A 73 8.95 -5.58 -5.92
C ALA A 73 10.10 -6.29 -5.20
N THR A 74 11.09 -5.55 -4.67
CA THR A 74 12.18 -6.13 -3.87
C THR A 74 11.64 -6.85 -2.64
N LYS A 75 10.69 -6.24 -1.91
CA LYS A 75 10.07 -6.85 -0.72
C LYS A 75 9.25 -8.11 -1.05
N ALA A 76 8.60 -8.13 -2.21
CA ALA A 76 7.81 -9.26 -2.71
C ALA A 76 8.63 -10.29 -3.51
N GLU A 77 9.95 -10.13 -3.61
CA GLU A 77 10.86 -11.01 -4.37
C GLU A 77 10.48 -11.12 -5.86
N THR A 78 10.10 -9.99 -6.46
CA THR A 78 9.70 -9.87 -7.86
C THR A 78 10.29 -8.62 -8.53
N ILE A 79 9.78 -8.25 -9.71
CA ILE A 79 10.13 -7.08 -10.51
C ILE A 79 8.98 -6.06 -10.51
N ALA A 80 9.31 -4.78 -10.73
CA ALA A 80 8.33 -3.69 -10.72
C ALA A 80 7.17 -3.90 -11.70
N TRP A 81 7.41 -4.59 -12.82
CA TRP A 81 6.38 -4.91 -13.80
C TRP A 81 5.27 -5.78 -13.22
N GLU A 82 5.60 -6.77 -12.39
CA GLU A 82 4.58 -7.61 -11.74
C GLU A 82 3.70 -6.80 -10.79
N ILE A 83 4.28 -5.81 -10.09
CA ILE A 83 3.53 -4.88 -9.25
C ILE A 83 2.55 -4.07 -10.10
N PHE A 84 3.00 -3.46 -11.19
CA PHE A 84 2.13 -2.65 -12.05
C PHE A 84 1.05 -3.47 -12.76
N THR A 85 1.41 -4.64 -13.30
CA THR A 85 0.46 -5.51 -13.99
C THR A 85 -0.46 -6.27 -13.04
N GLY A 86 -0.09 -6.37 -11.76
CA GLY A 86 -0.88 -7.00 -10.71
C GLY A 86 -2.11 -6.19 -10.30
N ILE A 87 -2.15 -4.88 -10.57
CA ILE A 87 -3.31 -4.02 -10.27
C ILE A 87 -4.52 -4.52 -11.04
N THR A 88 -5.49 -5.10 -10.33
CA THR A 88 -6.60 -5.82 -10.97
C THR A 88 -7.65 -4.87 -11.53
N LYS A 89 -8.60 -5.38 -12.31
CA LYS A 89 -9.72 -4.60 -12.88
C LYS A 89 -10.66 -4.00 -11.83
N ARG A 90 -10.60 -4.42 -10.56
CA ARG A 90 -11.41 -3.86 -9.46
C ARG A 90 -11.03 -2.41 -9.14
N VAL A 91 -9.76 -2.06 -9.34
CA VAL A 91 -9.26 -0.71 -9.11
C VAL A 91 -9.68 0.21 -10.27
N VAL A 92 -10.41 1.28 -9.97
CA VAL A 92 -10.83 2.27 -10.97
C VAL A 92 -9.61 3.08 -11.43
N ARG A 93 -9.41 3.20 -12.75
CA ARG A 93 -8.38 4.07 -13.32
C ARG A 93 -8.98 5.44 -13.63
N VAL A 94 -8.34 6.49 -13.12
CA VAL A 94 -8.69 7.88 -13.41
C VAL A 94 -7.54 8.49 -14.20
N TYR A 95 -7.83 9.00 -15.39
CA TYR A 95 -6.85 9.66 -16.27
C TYR A 95 -7.00 11.18 -16.13
N ARG A 96 -5.87 11.89 -16.13
CA ARG A 96 -5.80 13.35 -16.04
C ARG A 96 -4.94 13.89 -17.17
#